data_AF-A0A3D2GQX2-F1
#
_entry.id   AF-A0A3D2GQX2-F1
#
_cell.length_a   1.000
_cell.length_b   1.000
_cell.length_c   1.000
_cell.angle_alpha   90.00
_cell.angle_beta   90.00
_cell.angle_gamma   90.00
#
_symmetry.space_group_name_H-M   'P 1'
#
loop_
_entity.id
_entity.type
_entity.pdbx_description
1 polymer ?
#
loop_
_entity_poly.entity_id
_entity_poly.type
_entity_poly.pdbx_seq_one_letter_code
_entity_poly.pdbx_strand_id
1 'polypeptide(L)' 'MTIKLYDLAGEDAALRFSPFCWRTKMALKHKGLPFETEAWHITGKEA' A
#
# COMPACT_ATOMS: atom_id res chain seq x y z
N MET A 1 -12.74 -0.26 -12.46
CA MET A 1 -12.52 0.22 -11.08
C MET A 1 -11.05 0.10 -10.79
N THR A 2 -10.42 1.17 -10.29
CA THR A 2 -9.01 1.17 -9.91
C THR A 2 -8.82 0.42 -8.60
N ILE A 3 -7.81 -0.46 -8.51
CA ILE A 3 -7.52 -1.20 -7.27
C ILE A 3 -6.99 -0.21 -6.23
N LYS A 4 -7.54 -0.24 -5.01
CA LYS A 4 -7.00 0.54 -3.89
C LYS A 4 -6.08 -0.36 -3.05
N LEU A 5 -4.81 0.02 -2.95
CA LEU A 5 -3.81 -0.70 -2.15
C LEU A 5 -3.48 0.09 -0.88
N TYR A 6 -3.90 -0.44 0.25
CA TYR A 6 -3.48 0.06 1.56
C TYR A 6 -2.03 -0.36 1.82
N ASP A 7 -1.14 0.64 1.86
CA ASP A 7 0.30 0.50 1.90
C ASP A 7 0.79 0.90 3.30
N LEU A 8 1.31 -0.07 4.04
CA LEU A 8 1.67 0.09 5.44
C LEU A 8 2.73 1.19 5.61
N ALA A 9 2.41 2.14 6.49
CA ALA A 9 3.25 3.26 6.86
C ALA A 9 3.46 3.30 8.38
N GLY A 10 4.59 3.90 8.79
CA GLY A 10 4.90 4.19 10.18
C GLY A 10 4.31 5.55 10.57
N GLU A 11 4.92 6.23 11.53
CA GLU A 11 4.54 7.62 11.86
C GLU A 11 4.68 8.56 10.65
N ASP A 12 5.73 8.39 9.86
CA ASP A 12 5.91 9.11 8.61
C ASP A 12 5.12 8.43 7.48
N ALA A 13 4.01 9.07 7.09
CA ALA A 13 3.16 8.68 5.98
C ALA A 13 3.84 8.81 4.59
N ALA A 14 5.09 9.24 4.47
CA ALA A 14 5.88 9.14 3.24
C ALA A 14 6.68 7.83 3.16
N LEU A 15 6.95 7.16 4.29
CA LEU A 15 7.78 5.96 4.34
C LEU A 15 6.92 4.69 4.18
N ARG A 16 7.26 3.85 3.20
CA ARG A 16 6.62 2.55 2.92
C ARG A 16 7.61 1.41 3.04
N PHE A 17 7.70 0.86 4.25
CA PHE A 17 8.72 -0.13 4.59
C PHE A 17 8.23 -1.58 4.51
N SER A 18 6.92 -1.83 4.37
CA SER A 18 6.40 -3.21 4.44
C SER A 18 6.81 -4.06 3.24
N PRO A 19 7.58 -5.15 3.44
CA PRO A 19 7.97 -6.05 2.35
C PRO A 19 6.74 -6.74 1.71
N PHE A 20 5.66 -6.92 2.46
CA PHE A 20 4.42 -7.51 1.94
C PHE A 20 3.70 -6.57 0.98
N CYS A 21 3.60 -5.28 1.31
CA CYS A 21 3.03 -4.28 0.40
C CYS A 21 3.88 -4.14 -0.87
N TRP A 22 5.21 -4.26 -0.76
CA TRP A 22 6.11 -4.31 -1.93
C TRP A 22 5.82 -5.49 -2.87
N ARG A 23 5.60 -6.70 -2.35
CA ARG A 23 5.24 -7.86 -3.17
C ARG A 23 3.95 -7.62 -3.95
N THR A 24 2.92 -7.08 -3.31
CA THR A 24 1.64 -6.76 -3.97
C THR A 24 1.82 -5.66 -5.03
N LYS A 25 2.55 -4.58 -4.73
CA LYS A 25 2.88 -3.51 -5.70
C LYS A 25 3.57 -4.08 -6.94
N MET A 26 4.57 -4.95 -6.76
CA MET A 26 5.28 -5.56 -7.88
C MET A 26 4.37 -6.49 -8.69
N ALA A 27 3.51 -7.27 -8.05
CA ALA A 27 2.55 -8.13 -8.76
C ALA A 27 1.54 -7.32 -9.58
N LEU A 28 1.00 -6.23 -9.03
CA LEU A 28 0.07 -5.35 -9.74
C LEU A 28 0.74 -4.67 -10.94
N LYS A 29 1.96 -4.14 -10.75
CA LYS A 29 2.77 -3.56 -11.84
C LYS A 29 3.07 -4.59 -12.93
N HIS A 30 3.52 -5.79 -12.56
CA HIS A 30 3.85 -6.85 -13.50
C HIS A 30 2.63 -7.28 -14.33
N LYS A 31 1.43 -7.24 -13.75
CA LYS A 31 0.17 -7.57 -14.44
C LYS A 31 -0.45 -6.41 -15.21
N GLY A 32 0.17 -5.22 -15.19
CA GLY A 32 -0.38 -4.02 -15.84
C GLY A 32 -1.71 -3.56 -15.25
N LEU A 33 -2.00 -3.91 -13.99
CA LEU A 33 -3.25 -3.54 -13.34
C LEU A 33 -3.12 -2.14 -12.72
N PRO A 34 -4.02 -1.19 -13.05
CA PRO A 34 -3.99 0.14 -12.45
C PRO A 34 -4.37 0.07 -10.97
N PHE A 35 -3.59 0.72 -10.13
CA PHE A 35 -3.84 0.81 -8.70
C PHE A 35 -3.38 2.15 -8.12
N GLU A 36 -4.01 2.53 -7.02
CA GLU A 36 -3.65 3.67 -6.18
C GLU A 36 -3.19 3.18 -4.81
N THR A 37 -2.30 3.92 -4.16
CA THR A 37 -1.77 3.58 -2.84
C THR A 37 -2.26 4.55 -1.78
N GLU A 38 -2.81 4.02 -0.69
CA GLU A 38 -3.19 4.80 0.50
C GLU A 38 -2.29 4.42 1.69
N ALA A 39 -1.75 5.40 2.39
CA ALA A 39 -0.97 5.15 3.61
C ALA A 39 -1.86 4.53 4.68
N TRP A 40 -1.45 3.41 5.26
CA TRP A 40 -2.17 2.80 6.38
C TRP A 40 -1.27 2.71 7.61
N HIS A 41 -1.63 3.39 8.69
CA HIS A 41 -0.85 3.40 9.92
C HIS A 41 -1.14 2.15 10.76
N ILE A 42 -0.08 1.48 11.23
CA ILE A 42 -0.19 0.26 12.04
C ILE A 42 -0.99 0.48 13.34
N THR A 43 -1.00 1.71 13.86
CA THR A 43 -1.69 2.11 15.10
C THR A 43 -3.03 2.81 14.86
N GLY A 44 -3.52 2.90 13.63
CA GLY A 44 -4.83 3.48 13.31
C GLY A 44 -5.96 2.50 13.63
N LYS A 45 -6.91 2.90 14.47
CA LYS A 45 -8.08 2.10 14.84
C LYS A 45 -9.38 2.79 14.44
N GLU A 46 -9.51 3.14 13.16
CA GLU A 46 -10.80 3.47 12.56
C GLU A 46 -10.83 2.83 11.16
N ALA A 47 -11.86 2.01 10.95
CA ALA A 47 -12.11 1.24 9.73
C ALA A 47 -13.39 1.75 9.06
#